data_AF-A0A7S1DAW0-F1
#
_entry.id   AF-A0A7S1DAW0-F1
#
_cell.length_a   1.000
_cell.length_b   1.000
_cell.length_c   1.000
_cell.angle_alpha   90.00
_cell.angle_beta   90.00
_cell.angle_gamma   90.00
#
_symmetry.space_group_name_H-M   'P 1'
#
loop_
_entity.id
_entity.type
_entity.pdbx_description
1 polymer ?
#
loop_
_entity_poly.entity_id
_entity_poly.type
_entity_poly.pdbx_seq_one_letter_code
_entity_poly.pdbx_strand_id
1 'polypeptide(L)'
;LPEIQEVNTEAIAKEKAMLGAQLANGPCVVEDTSLEFNALGGMPGPYIKWFQNSLGSDGLYKILHAFDDKSAQAVCTLAFCPYPHADPVLFTGTIQGTIVEPCAGRVSTTTTTTTTT
;
A
#
# COMPACT_ATOMS: atom_id res chain seq x y z
N LEU A 1 0.22 8.11 -11.24
CA LEU A 1 -0.95 7.67 -12.04
C LEU A 1 -2.16 7.72 -11.13
N PRO A 2 -3.34 8.11 -11.62
CA PRO A 2 -4.58 7.88 -10.87
C PRO A 2 -4.68 6.40 -10.49
N GLU A 3 -5.04 6.12 -9.24
CA GLU A 3 -5.28 4.77 -8.74
C GLU A 3 -6.78 4.65 -8.47
N ILE A 4 -7.38 3.56 -8.94
CA ILE A 4 -8.78 3.25 -8.62
C ILE A 4 -8.90 2.96 -7.12
N GLN A 5 -10.03 3.36 -6.53
CA GLN A 5 -10.30 3.04 -5.14
C GLN A 5 -10.97 1.67 -5.07
N GLU A 6 -10.16 0.66 -4.83
CA GLU A 6 -10.60 -0.73 -4.65
C GLU A 6 -9.93 -1.34 -3.42
N VAL A 7 -10.47 -2.43 -2.91
CA VAL A 7 -9.83 -3.21 -1.84
C VAL A 7 -8.90 -4.28 -2.39
N ASN A 8 -9.08 -4.65 -3.67
CA ASN A 8 -8.29 -5.68 -4.33
C ASN A 8 -7.03 -5.09 -4.96
N THR A 9 -5.86 -5.42 -4.42
CA THR A 9 -4.54 -4.97 -4.89
C THR A 9 -4.25 -5.38 -6.34
N GLU A 10 -4.76 -6.54 -6.79
CA GLU A 10 -4.59 -7.01 -8.17
C GLU A 10 -5.33 -6.12 -9.17
N ALA A 11 -6.54 -5.69 -8.83
CA ALA A 11 -7.33 -4.77 -9.67
C ALA A 11 -6.64 -3.40 -9.79
N ILE A 12 -6.13 -2.88 -8.66
CA ILE A 12 -5.38 -1.62 -8.62
C ILE A 12 -4.11 -1.72 -9.48
N ALA A 13 -3.30 -2.76 -9.27
CA ALA A 13 -2.04 -2.95 -9.99
C ALA A 13 -2.26 -3.15 -11.49
N LYS A 14 -3.29 -3.90 -11.89
CA LYS A 14 -3.67 -4.12 -13.27
C LYS A 14 -4.04 -2.82 -13.99
N GLU A 15 -4.96 -2.04 -13.42
CA GLU A 15 -5.37 -0.76 -14.01
C GLU A 15 -4.19 0.21 -14.13
N LYS A 16 -3.37 0.29 -13.07
CA LYS A 16 -2.18 1.13 -13.02
C LYS A 16 -1.14 0.73 -14.09
N ALA A 17 -0.95 -0.57 -14.33
CA ALA A 17 -0.03 -1.08 -15.35
C ALA A 17 -0.52 -0.78 -16.78
N MET A 18 -1.81 -0.94 -17.05
CA MET A 18 -2.40 -0.62 -18.35
C MET A 18 -2.26 0.87 -18.66
N LEU A 19 -2.64 1.74 -17.72
CA LEU A 19 -2.49 3.20 -17.86
C LEU A 19 -1.01 3.60 -18.01
N GLY A 20 -0.13 2.97 -17.23
CA GLY A 20 1.31 3.19 -17.33
C GLY A 20 1.88 2.83 -18.71
N ALA A 21 1.48 1.68 -19.27
CA ALA A 21 1.91 1.27 -20.60
C ALA A 21 1.38 2.19 -21.70
N GLN A 22 0.13 2.66 -21.59
CA GLN A 22 -0.45 3.63 -22.53
C GLN A 22 0.32 4.95 -22.51
N LEU A 23 0.64 5.49 -21.33
CA LEU A 23 1.37 6.75 -21.19
C LEU A 23 2.83 6.63 -21.61
N ALA A 24 3.46 5.49 -21.36
CA ALA A 24 4.82 5.20 -21.78
C ALA A 24 4.92 4.83 -23.28
N ASN A 25 3.79 4.52 -23.93
CA ASN A 25 3.73 3.93 -25.26
C ASN A 25 4.66 2.72 -25.41
N GLY A 26 4.66 1.84 -24.41
CA GLY A 26 5.64 0.75 -24.28
C GLY A 26 5.41 -0.12 -23.05
N PRO A 27 6.34 -1.05 -22.76
CA PRO A 27 6.22 -1.92 -21.59
C PRO A 27 6.28 -1.12 -20.28
N CYS A 28 5.48 -1.53 -19.30
CA CYS A 28 5.39 -0.90 -17.98
C CYS A 28 5.33 -1.95 -16.87
N VAL A 29 6.06 -1.70 -15.78
CA VAL A 29 5.95 -2.44 -14.52
C VAL A 29 5.50 -1.47 -13.45
N VAL A 30 4.52 -1.88 -12.65
CA VAL A 30 4.04 -1.13 -11.48
C VAL A 30 3.97 -2.06 -10.28
N GLU A 31 3.97 -1.47 -9.10
CA GLU A 31 3.81 -2.14 -7.82
C GLU A 31 2.63 -1.51 -7.06
N ASP A 32 1.88 -2.34 -6.35
CA ASP A 32 0.93 -1.95 -5.32
C ASP A 32 1.17 -2.78 -4.05
N THR A 33 1.16 -2.12 -2.90
CA THR A 33 1.48 -2.74 -1.61
C THR A 33 0.42 -2.40 -0.57
N SER A 34 -0.18 -3.43 0.03
CA SER A 34 -1.15 -3.32 1.11
C SER A 34 -0.54 -3.78 2.45
N LEU A 35 -1.11 -3.23 3.52
CA LEU A 35 -0.91 -3.75 4.88
C LEU A 35 -2.27 -4.02 5.50
N GLU A 36 -2.53 -5.29 5.78
CA GLU A 36 -3.86 -5.80 6.08
C GLU A 36 -3.89 -6.30 7.52
N PHE A 37 -4.61 -5.60 8.40
CA PHE A 37 -4.77 -6.04 9.78
C PHE A 37 -5.95 -7.01 9.86
N ASN A 38 -5.73 -8.22 10.36
CA ASN A 38 -6.76 -9.25 10.41
C ASN A 38 -7.93 -8.83 11.31
N ALA A 39 -7.63 -8.19 12.44
CA ALA A 39 -8.62 -7.63 13.36
C ALA A 39 -9.52 -6.55 12.75
N LEU A 40 -9.10 -5.90 11.66
CA LEU A 40 -9.88 -4.89 10.94
C LEU A 40 -10.46 -5.41 9.61
N GLY A 41 -10.51 -6.74 9.43
CA GLY A 41 -11.00 -7.34 8.19
C GLY A 41 -10.13 -7.01 6.97
N GLY A 42 -8.82 -6.82 7.18
CA GLY A 42 -7.86 -6.51 6.12
C GLY A 42 -7.62 -5.02 5.89
N MET A 43 -8.27 -4.12 6.63
CA MET A 43 -7.95 -2.69 6.57
C MET A 43 -6.66 -2.38 7.34
N PRO A 44 -5.91 -1.31 7.01
CA PRO A 44 -6.19 -0.31 5.96
C PRO A 44 -5.96 -0.81 4.52
N GLY A 45 -5.33 -1.97 4.34
CA GLY A 45 -5.14 -2.60 3.03
C GLY A 45 -4.36 -1.70 2.08
N PRO A 46 -4.80 -1.52 0.82
CA PRO A 46 -4.10 -0.69 -0.17
C PRO A 46 -4.05 0.79 0.22
N TYR A 47 -4.87 1.23 1.17
CA TYR A 47 -4.87 2.61 1.66
C TYR A 47 -3.79 2.90 2.70
N ILE A 48 -2.89 1.94 2.99
CA ILE A 48 -1.86 2.06 4.03
C ILE A 48 -1.03 3.34 3.91
N LYS A 49 -0.74 3.82 2.69
CA LYS A 49 0.00 5.06 2.47
C LYS A 49 -0.68 6.27 3.12
N TRP A 50 -2.00 6.37 3.01
CA TRP A 50 -2.78 7.45 3.62
C TRP A 50 -2.78 7.36 5.14
N PHE A 51 -3.00 6.15 5.67
CA PHE A 51 -2.97 5.91 7.11
C PHE A 51 -1.58 6.19 7.70
N GLN A 52 -0.51 5.72 7.06
CA GLN A 52 0.86 5.98 7.48
C GLN A 52 1.19 7.48 7.47
N ASN A 53 0.75 8.22 6.45
CA ASN A 53 0.99 9.67 6.36
C ASN A 53 0.23 10.45 7.44
N SER A 54 -0.99 10.04 7.77
CA SER A 54 -1.83 10.74 8.75
C SER A 54 -1.54 10.35 10.20
N LEU A 55 -1.28 9.06 10.45
CA LEU A 55 -1.20 8.49 11.81
C LEU A 55 0.23 8.15 12.22
N GLY A 56 1.12 7.94 11.26
CA GLY A 56 2.44 7.36 11.51
C GLY A 56 2.38 5.95 12.08
N SER A 57 3.54 5.40 12.41
CA SER A 57 3.65 4.04 12.96
C SER A 57 3.01 3.92 14.34
N ASP A 58 3.09 4.96 15.17
CA ASP A 58 2.48 5.00 16.49
C ASP A 58 0.95 4.98 16.41
N GLY A 59 0.35 5.79 15.54
CA GLY A 59 -1.10 5.77 15.36
C GLY A 59 -1.60 4.48 14.73
N LEU A 60 -0.87 3.90 13.77
CA LEU A 60 -1.18 2.58 13.21
C LEU A 60 -1.18 1.47 14.26
N TYR A 61 -0.17 1.44 15.13
CA TYR A 61 -0.12 0.51 16.26
C TYR A 61 -1.31 0.73 17.22
N LYS A 62 -1.62 1.99 17.54
CA LYS A 62 -2.72 2.36 18.45
C LYS A 62 -4.11 2.02 17.92
N ILE A 63 -4.34 2.01 16.60
CA ILE A 63 -5.63 1.57 16.02
C ILE A 63 -5.99 0.17 16.53
N LEU A 64 -5.00 -0.72 16.64
CA LEU A 64 -5.23 -2.09 17.07
C LEU A 64 -5.38 -2.24 18.58
N HIS A 65 -5.19 -1.20 19.40
CA HIS A 65 -5.11 -1.32 20.87
C HIS A 65 -6.32 -2.04 21.50
N ALA A 66 -7.53 -1.85 20.95
CA ALA A 66 -8.76 -2.46 21.44
C ALA A 66 -8.98 -3.93 21.01
N PHE A 67 -8.10 -4.48 20.16
CA PHE A 67 -8.22 -5.84 19.62
C PHE A 67 -7.14 -6.74 20.19
N ASP A 68 -7.48 -7.96 20.61
CA ASP A 68 -6.46 -8.93 21.06
C ASP A 68 -5.60 -9.43 19.88
N ASP A 69 -6.23 -9.56 18.70
CA ASP A 69 -5.54 -9.97 17.48
C ASP A 69 -4.70 -8.82 16.90
N LYS A 70 -3.38 -9.02 16.86
CA LYS A 70 -2.40 -8.12 16.24
C LYS A 70 -1.82 -8.69 14.95
N SER A 71 -2.33 -9.82 14.47
CA SER A 71 -1.85 -10.43 13.25
C SER A 71 -2.19 -9.58 12.03
N ALA A 72 -1.27 -9.55 11.09
CA ALA A 72 -1.39 -8.79 9.86
C ALA A 72 -0.63 -9.48 8.74
N GLN A 73 -0.95 -9.11 7.51
CA GLN A 73 -0.17 -9.49 6.35
C GLN A 73 0.20 -8.26 5.52
N ALA A 74 1.40 -8.28 4.95
CA ALA A 74 1.77 -7.36 3.90
C ALA A 74 1.66 -8.09 2.57
N VAL A 75 0.91 -7.52 1.64
CA VAL A 75 0.74 -8.05 0.28
C VAL A 75 1.38 -7.06 -0.69
N CYS A 76 2.19 -7.57 -1.60
CA CYS A 76 2.80 -6.80 -2.68
C CYS A 76 2.37 -7.44 -3.99
N THR A 77 1.81 -6.65 -4.90
CA THR A 77 1.43 -7.08 -6.24
C THR A 77 2.20 -6.28 -7.27
N LEU A 78 3.02 -6.98 -8.06
CA LEU A 78 3.65 -6.44 -9.26
C LEU A 78 2.75 -6.72 -10.46
N ALA A 79 2.58 -5.72 -11.32
CA ALA A 79 1.87 -5.87 -12.58
C ALA A 79 2.76 -5.44 -13.74
N PHE A 80 2.99 -6.37 -14.67
CA PHE A 80 3.76 -6.14 -15.88
C PHE A 80 2.85 -6.11 -17.11
N CYS A 81 2.80 -4.96 -17.78
CA CYS A 81 2.09 -4.78 -19.04
C CYS A 81 3.11 -4.66 -20.18
N PRO A 82 3.15 -5.60 -21.15
CA PRO A 82 4.20 -5.62 -22.16
C PRO A 82 4.07 -4.54 -23.26
N TYR A 83 2.87 -4.00 -23.49
CA TYR A 83 2.59 -2.96 -24.49
C TYR A 83 1.22 -2.30 -24.22
N PRO A 84 0.91 -1.13 -24.81
CA PRO A 84 -0.38 -0.47 -24.62
C PRO A 84 -1.56 -1.40 -24.92
N HIS A 85 -2.57 -1.39 -24.04
CA HIS A 85 -3.79 -2.22 -24.13
C HIS A 85 -3.61 -3.73 -23.97
N ALA A 86 -2.39 -4.22 -23.66
CA ALA A 86 -2.20 -5.62 -23.27
C ALA A 86 -2.85 -5.90 -21.91
N ASP A 87 -3.24 -7.15 -21.69
CA ASP A 87 -3.61 -7.62 -20.35
C ASP A 87 -2.34 -7.81 -19.50
N PRO A 88 -2.20 -7.12 -18.34
CA PRO A 88 -1.01 -7.25 -17.51
C PRO A 88 -0.88 -8.64 -16.86
N VAL A 89 0.37 -9.10 -16.72
CA VAL A 89 0.73 -10.28 -15.92
C VAL A 89 0.97 -9.83 -14.48
N LEU A 90 0.34 -10.51 -13.53
CA LEU A 90 0.43 -10.20 -12.11
C LEU A 90 1.35 -11.17 -11.37
N PHE A 91 2.10 -10.64 -10.41
CA PHE A 91 2.94 -11.41 -9.48
C PHE A 91 2.64 -10.92 -8.07
N THR A 92 2.05 -11.77 -7.24
CA THR A 92 1.64 -11.42 -5.87
C THR A 92 2.50 -12.16 -4.86
N GLY A 93 3.07 -11.41 -3.91
CA GLY A 93 3.77 -11.92 -2.75
C GLY A 93 3.04 -11.53 -1.47
N THR A 94 3.01 -12.44 -0.50
CA THR A 94 2.38 -12.19 0.80
C THR A 94 3.32 -12.64 1.92
N ILE A 95 3.45 -11.79 2.94
CA ILE A 95 4.16 -12.12 4.17
C ILE A 95 3.25 -11.88 5.36
N GLN A 96 3.14 -12.89 6.22
CA GLN A 96 2.40 -12.81 7.47
C GLN A 96 3.30 -12.32 8.59
N GLY A 97 2.71 -11.59 9.54
CA GLY A 97 3.42 -11.07 10.69
C GLY A 97 2.49 -10.57 11.78
N THR A 98 3.04 -9.74 12.65
CA THR A 98 2.33 -9.17 13.80
C THR A 98 2.70 -7.71 13.92
N ILE A 99 1.70 -6.85 14.14
CA ILE A 99 1.91 -5.44 14.40
C ILE A 99 2.42 -5.27 15.83
N VAL A 100 3.57 -4.62 15.95
CA VAL A 100 4.27 -4.41 17.21
C VAL A 100 4.38 -2.92 17.54
N GLU A 101 4.66 -2.63 18.79
CA GLU A 101 4.96 -1.27 19.22
C GLU A 101 6.15 -0.70 18.40
N PRO A 102 6.07 0.56 17.94
CA PRO A 102 7.17 1.17 17.19
C PRO A 102 8.46 1.23 18.02
N CYS A 103 9.56 0.76 17.46
CA CYS A 103 10.86 0.82 18.13
C CYS A 103 11.49 2.22 17.97
N ALA A 104 11.86 2.85 19.08
CA ALA A 104 12.53 4.15 19.10
C ALA A 104 13.96 4.04 18.51
N GLY A 105 14.08 4.20 17.19
CA GLY A 105 15.38 4.11 16.50
C GLY A 105 15.37 4.35 14.99
N ARG A 106 14.20 4.27 14.32
CA ARG A 106 14.04 4.68 12.91
C ARG A 106 13.10 5.87 12.83
N VAL A 107 13.67 7.08 12.88
CA VAL A 107 12.91 8.33 12.73
C VAL A 107 12.59 8.53 11.26
N SER A 108 11.31 8.54 10.90
CA SER A 108 10.84 9.10 9.62
C SER A 108 10.53 10.57 9.87
N THR A 109 11.53 11.44 9.69
CA THR A 109 11.36 12.90 9.84
C THR A 109 10.55 13.46 8.67
N THR A 110 9.25 13.69 8.87
CA THR A 110 8.48 14.59 8.00
C THR A 110 8.38 15.95 8.67
N THR A 111 9.40 16.78 8.49
CA THR A 111 9.34 18.20 8.87
C THR A 111 8.40 18.92 7.92
N THR A 112 7.18 19.21 8.36
CA THR A 112 6.30 20.15 7.66
C THR A 112 6.61 21.56 8.18
N THR A 113 7.39 22.32 7.42
CA THR A 113 7.59 23.76 7.69
C THR A 113 6.36 24.51 7.18
N THR A 114 5.49 24.93 8.08
CA THR A 114 4.43 25.90 7.77
C THR A 114 5.02 27.30 7.79
N THR A 115 5.19 27.92 6.61
CA THR A 115 5.50 29.35 6.49
C THR A 115 4.20 30.14 6.62
N THR A 116 4.05 30.88 7.72
CA THR A 116 2.99 31.88 7.87
C THR A 116 3.43 33.19 7.19
N THR A 117 2.52 33.78 6.43
CA THR A 117 2.67 35.06 5.70
C THR A 117 2.73 36.26 6.63
#